data_AF-A0A938QK94-F1
#
_entry.id   AF-A0A938QK94-F1
#
_cell.length_a   1.000
_cell.length_b   1.000
_cell.length_c   1.000
_cell.angle_alpha   90.00
_cell.angle_beta   90.00
_cell.angle_gamma   90.00
#
_symmetry.space_group_name_H-M   'P 1'
#
loop_
_entity.id
_entity.type
_entity.pdbx_description
1 polymer ?
#
loop_
_entity_poly.entity_id
_entity_poly.type
_entity_poly.pdbx_seq_one_letter_code
_entity_poly.pdbx_strand_id
1 'polypeptide(L)'
;MRAKCLVEELEGRDLDSYDLITALGLVRESDWKELWRRYSPGGAPGKINLLLSTESYYVEMTIESLASLAVSPKYQASPHLMQALIRRILCGHRHGLFLEKLRRYGVPIEDESQLNLSCSVGTVGVDMVVNRHPNAPEYRFHKFGTSRVEQEEQRKLDHYDVVSILYLAQQNLTHKIRDRYVPQEILNEGAEGEKVVRFSSPAGDYQVDFFFQRIHNDVPRGVPARGNVASSTMHQVIRRLFARHDPALTTKELNDKGIVISKEEVSKSFDLARILNDNFIEMQFKLG
;
A
#
# COMPACT_ATOMS: atom_id res chain seq x y z
N MET A 1 24.47 -14.75 10.49
CA MET A 1 23.98 -13.66 9.63
C MET A 1 23.14 -14.30 8.53
N ARG A 2 21.85 -13.95 8.41
CA ARG A 2 21.02 -14.35 7.25
C ARG A 2 21.40 -13.46 6.06
N ALA A 3 21.38 -14.02 4.85
CA ALA A 3 21.63 -13.26 3.63
C ALA A 3 20.47 -12.28 3.38
N LYS A 4 20.79 -11.00 3.13
CA LYS A 4 19.84 -10.00 2.66
C LYS A 4 19.37 -10.36 1.25
N CYS A 5 18.15 -10.00 0.90
CA CYS A 5 17.70 -10.18 -0.48
C CYS A 5 18.29 -9.07 -1.37
N LEU A 6 18.28 -9.27 -2.69
CA LEU A 6 19.01 -8.39 -3.62
C LEU A 6 18.56 -6.92 -3.55
N VAL A 7 17.26 -6.65 -3.33
CA VAL A 7 16.76 -5.27 -3.16
C VAL A 7 17.36 -4.61 -1.92
N GLU A 8 17.49 -5.31 -0.82
CA GLU A 8 18.07 -4.76 0.41
C GLU A 8 19.55 -4.42 0.22
N GLU A 9 20.27 -5.27 -0.52
CA GLU A 9 21.68 -5.06 -0.84
C GLU A 9 21.89 -3.87 -1.78
N LEU A 10 21.09 -3.77 -2.85
CA LEU A 10 21.21 -2.71 -3.85
C LEU A 10 20.71 -1.35 -3.35
N GLU A 11 19.61 -1.33 -2.61
CA GLU A 11 19.00 -0.09 -2.11
C GLU A 11 19.55 0.32 -0.73
N GLY A 12 20.36 -0.52 -0.08
CA GLY A 12 20.97 -0.21 1.22
C GLY A 12 19.96 0.02 2.35
N ARG A 13 18.79 -0.63 2.26
CA ARG A 13 17.66 -0.48 3.20
C ARG A 13 17.09 -1.84 3.59
N ASP A 14 16.30 -1.88 4.65
CA ASP A 14 15.51 -3.05 4.99
C ASP A 14 14.24 -3.11 4.12
N LEU A 15 13.66 -4.31 4.00
CA LEU A 15 12.43 -4.50 3.24
C LEU A 15 11.25 -3.83 3.92
N ASP A 16 10.39 -3.26 3.08
CA ASP A 16 9.12 -2.70 3.52
C ASP A 16 7.95 -3.61 3.09
N SER A 17 6.76 -3.21 3.50
CA SER A 17 5.55 -3.92 3.11
C SER A 17 5.28 -3.94 1.61
N TYR A 18 5.77 -2.93 0.90
CA TYR A 18 5.62 -2.84 -0.54
C TYR A 18 6.42 -3.95 -1.22
N ASP A 19 7.61 -4.27 -0.73
CA ASP A 19 8.41 -5.36 -1.26
C ASP A 19 7.73 -6.71 -1.10
N LEU A 20 7.19 -7.02 0.09
CA LEU A 20 6.47 -8.28 0.31
C LEU A 20 5.21 -8.37 -0.56
N ILE A 21 4.42 -7.29 -0.66
CA ILE A 21 3.22 -7.26 -1.50
C ILE A 21 3.57 -7.40 -2.97
N THR A 22 4.67 -6.79 -3.42
CA THR A 22 5.14 -6.87 -4.80
C THR A 22 5.60 -8.28 -5.12
N ALA A 23 6.40 -8.90 -4.25
CA ALA A 23 6.82 -10.28 -4.42
C ALA A 23 5.61 -11.23 -4.54
N LEU A 24 4.61 -11.10 -3.67
CA LEU A 24 3.35 -11.85 -3.79
C LEU A 24 2.57 -11.53 -5.07
N GLY A 25 2.66 -10.30 -5.58
CA GLY A 25 2.03 -9.88 -6.84
C GLY A 25 2.66 -10.58 -8.04
N LEU A 26 3.99 -10.63 -8.08
CA LEU A 26 4.74 -11.35 -9.11
C LEU A 26 4.45 -12.86 -9.05
N VAL A 27 4.35 -13.43 -7.84
CA VAL A 27 3.95 -14.83 -7.67
C VAL A 27 2.56 -15.11 -8.24
N ARG A 28 1.59 -14.24 -7.94
CA ARG A 28 0.24 -14.36 -8.48
C ARG A 28 0.21 -14.31 -10.01
N GLU A 29 0.97 -13.40 -10.59
CA GLU A 29 1.01 -13.16 -12.05
C GLU A 29 1.88 -14.19 -12.80
N SER A 30 2.52 -15.11 -12.07
CA SER A 30 3.48 -16.07 -12.61
C SER A 30 4.69 -15.42 -13.30
N ASP A 31 5.04 -14.19 -12.91
CA ASP A 31 6.22 -13.48 -13.41
C ASP A 31 7.47 -13.86 -12.62
N TRP A 32 7.87 -15.12 -12.76
CA TRP A 32 9.00 -15.71 -12.03
C TRP A 32 10.32 -15.02 -12.38
N LYS A 33 10.47 -14.62 -13.65
CA LYS A 33 11.69 -13.98 -14.13
C LYS A 33 11.93 -12.67 -13.39
N GLU A 34 10.91 -11.83 -13.27
CA GLU A 34 11.02 -10.57 -12.55
C GLU A 34 11.20 -10.78 -11.04
N LEU A 35 10.50 -11.77 -10.47
CA LEU A 35 10.64 -12.12 -9.06
C LEU A 35 12.10 -12.46 -8.69
N TRP A 36 12.72 -13.39 -9.42
CA TRP A 36 14.09 -13.81 -9.16
C TRP A 36 15.08 -12.69 -9.47
N ARG A 37 14.90 -11.99 -10.60
CA ARG A 37 15.76 -10.85 -10.99
C ARG A 37 15.81 -9.77 -9.92
N ARG A 38 14.67 -9.50 -9.26
CA ARG A 38 14.56 -8.41 -8.29
C ARG A 38 14.97 -8.82 -6.88
N TYR A 39 14.53 -9.99 -6.41
CA TYR A 39 14.65 -10.36 -4.99
C TYR A 39 15.68 -11.46 -4.72
N SER A 40 16.07 -12.27 -5.70
CA SER A 40 17.01 -13.37 -5.48
C SER A 40 18.47 -12.90 -5.47
N PRO A 41 19.31 -13.35 -4.53
CA PRO A 41 20.75 -13.17 -4.62
C PRO A 41 21.28 -13.73 -5.95
N GLY A 42 21.88 -12.88 -6.78
CA GLY A 42 22.38 -13.26 -8.11
C GLY A 42 21.32 -13.48 -9.19
N GLY A 43 20.04 -13.16 -8.93
CA GLY A 43 18.98 -13.18 -9.93
C GLY A 43 18.48 -14.57 -10.36
N ALA A 44 18.93 -15.64 -9.69
CA ALA A 44 18.65 -17.03 -10.06
C ALA A 44 17.45 -17.62 -9.28
N PRO A 45 16.73 -18.62 -9.84
CA PRO A 45 15.71 -19.36 -9.10
C PRO A 45 16.30 -20.05 -7.87
N GLY A 46 15.58 -20.01 -6.75
CA GLY A 46 16.05 -20.60 -5.51
C GLY A 46 15.14 -20.26 -4.35
N LYS A 47 15.73 -19.73 -3.26
CA LYS A 47 15.02 -19.36 -2.04
C LYS A 47 15.22 -17.87 -1.73
N ILE A 48 14.12 -17.15 -1.58
CA ILE A 48 14.08 -15.75 -1.14
C ILE A 48 13.48 -15.73 0.27
N ASN A 49 14.12 -15.03 1.20
CA ASN A 49 13.54 -14.73 2.50
C ASN A 49 13.28 -13.23 2.57
N LEU A 50 12.05 -12.85 2.90
CA LEU A 50 11.60 -11.47 3.02
C LEU A 50 11.10 -11.24 4.44
N LEU A 51 11.46 -10.11 5.01
CA LEU A 51 11.25 -9.81 6.42
C LEU A 51 10.65 -8.42 6.54
N LEU A 52 9.54 -8.31 7.26
CA LEU A 52 8.89 -7.05 7.57
C LEU A 52 8.66 -6.97 9.08
N SER A 53 9.26 -5.97 9.70
CA SER A 53 9.01 -5.63 11.10
C SER A 53 8.17 -4.36 11.16
N THR A 54 7.07 -4.42 11.90
CA THR A 54 6.22 -3.26 12.24
C THR A 54 6.18 -3.12 13.77
N GLU A 55 5.58 -2.06 14.28
CA GLU A 55 5.42 -1.87 15.74
C GLU A 55 4.62 -3.00 16.41
N SER A 56 3.68 -3.60 15.68
CA SER A 56 2.72 -4.57 16.23
C SER A 56 2.95 -6.01 15.75
N TYR A 57 3.66 -6.20 14.64
CA TYR A 57 3.83 -7.50 13.99
C TYR A 57 5.21 -7.67 13.37
N TYR A 58 5.66 -8.92 13.40
CA TYR A 58 6.81 -9.41 12.66
C TYR A 58 6.33 -10.42 11.61
N VAL A 59 6.64 -10.15 10.35
CA VAL A 59 6.24 -10.99 9.21
C VAL A 59 7.50 -11.56 8.56
N GLU A 60 7.62 -12.88 8.57
CA GLU A 60 8.60 -13.61 7.77
C GLU A 60 7.89 -14.23 6.57
N MET A 61 8.43 -14.05 5.37
CA MET A 61 7.92 -14.68 4.16
C MET A 61 9.05 -15.36 3.40
N THR A 62 8.91 -16.65 3.15
CA THR A 62 9.83 -17.46 2.36
C THR A 62 9.18 -17.76 1.02
N ILE A 63 9.86 -17.44 -0.08
CA ILE A 63 9.47 -17.84 -1.42
C ILE A 63 10.51 -18.82 -1.96
N GLU A 64 10.08 -19.97 -2.43
CA GLU A 64 10.98 -21.05 -2.85
C GLU A 64 10.54 -21.69 -4.16
N SER A 65 11.52 -21.95 -5.03
CA SER A 65 11.33 -22.80 -6.21
C SER A 65 11.25 -24.26 -5.77
N LEU A 66 10.12 -24.90 -6.08
CA LEU A 66 9.84 -26.29 -5.75
C LEU A 66 10.25 -27.20 -6.91
N ALA A 67 10.68 -28.41 -6.58
CA ALA A 67 11.02 -29.42 -7.59
C ALA A 67 9.80 -29.88 -8.42
N SER A 68 8.60 -29.74 -7.86
CA SER A 68 7.34 -30.13 -8.51
C SER A 68 6.17 -29.28 -8.01
N LEU A 69 5.03 -29.39 -8.72
CA LEU A 69 3.75 -28.83 -8.29
C LEU A 69 3.39 -29.36 -6.90
N ALA A 70 3.25 -28.44 -5.96
CA ALA A 70 2.99 -28.81 -4.58
C ALA A 70 1.48 -28.75 -4.31
N VAL A 71 0.89 -29.94 -4.24
CA VAL A 71 -0.52 -30.15 -3.92
C VAL A 71 -0.57 -30.76 -2.52
N SER A 72 -0.82 -29.92 -1.52
CA SER A 72 -0.85 -30.32 -0.11
C SER A 72 -1.90 -29.52 0.63
N PRO A 73 -2.58 -30.10 1.64
CA PRO A 73 -3.45 -29.36 2.55
C PRO A 73 -2.75 -28.18 3.24
N LYS A 74 -1.40 -28.21 3.34
CA LYS A 74 -0.57 -27.08 3.82
C LYS A 74 -0.79 -25.81 2.99
N TYR A 75 -1.12 -25.90 1.70
CA TYR A 75 -1.31 -24.73 0.84
C TYR A 75 -2.74 -24.20 0.94
N GLN A 76 -3.16 -23.83 2.16
CA GLN A 76 -4.52 -23.37 2.45
C GLN A 76 -4.81 -21.92 2.04
N ALA A 77 -3.80 -21.15 1.64
CA ALA A 77 -3.95 -19.73 1.34
C ALA A 77 -3.73 -19.43 -0.15
N SER A 78 -4.14 -18.23 -0.57
CA SER A 78 -3.79 -17.66 -1.86
C SER A 78 -2.84 -16.46 -1.68
N PRO A 79 -2.04 -16.10 -2.70
CA PRO A 79 -1.28 -14.86 -2.66
C PRO A 79 -2.15 -13.63 -2.38
N HIS A 80 -3.42 -13.63 -2.84
CA HIS A 80 -4.38 -12.57 -2.53
C HIS A 80 -4.69 -12.45 -1.04
N LEU A 81 -4.92 -13.59 -0.37
CA LEU A 81 -5.21 -13.61 1.05
C LEU A 81 -3.99 -13.14 1.87
N MET A 82 -2.80 -13.62 1.50
CA MET A 82 -1.54 -13.22 2.14
C MET A 82 -1.28 -11.72 1.99
N GLN A 83 -1.44 -11.18 0.76
CA GLN A 83 -1.37 -9.75 0.54
C GLN A 83 -2.36 -9.06 1.47
N ALA A 84 -3.64 -9.41 1.40
CA ALA A 84 -4.68 -8.79 2.21
C ALA A 84 -4.35 -8.81 3.73
N LEU A 85 -3.73 -9.86 4.26
CA LEU A 85 -3.29 -9.90 5.65
C LEU A 85 -2.19 -8.87 5.93
N ILE A 86 -1.12 -8.84 5.13
CA ILE A 86 -0.05 -7.83 5.23
C ILE A 86 -0.67 -6.43 5.19
N ARG A 87 -1.65 -6.21 4.31
CA ARG A 87 -2.37 -4.93 4.21
C ARG A 87 -3.00 -4.56 5.55
N ARG A 88 -3.84 -5.44 6.11
CA ARG A 88 -4.56 -5.19 7.36
C ARG A 88 -3.64 -4.94 8.56
N ILE A 89 -2.49 -5.61 8.59
CA ILE A 89 -1.44 -5.39 9.61
C ILE A 89 -0.94 -3.94 9.56
N LEU A 90 -0.65 -3.43 8.36
CA LEU A 90 -0.14 -2.07 8.16
C LEU A 90 -1.20 -1.01 8.41
N CYS A 91 -2.46 -1.32 8.10
CA CYS A 91 -3.61 -0.49 8.42
C CYS A 91 -3.87 -0.37 9.93
N GLY A 92 -3.18 -1.16 10.76
CA GLY A 92 -3.45 -1.24 12.19
C GLY A 92 -4.86 -1.76 12.50
N HIS A 93 -5.40 -2.64 11.66
CA HIS A 93 -6.72 -3.22 11.95
C HIS A 93 -6.68 -4.01 13.26
N ARG A 94 -7.81 -3.99 13.98
CA ARG A 94 -7.97 -4.78 15.21
C ARG A 94 -7.60 -6.23 14.94
N HIS A 95 -6.75 -6.78 15.79
CA HIS A 95 -6.24 -8.14 15.66
C HIS A 95 -7.36 -9.17 15.44
N GLY A 96 -8.37 -9.14 16.31
CA GLY A 96 -9.53 -10.03 16.22
C GLY A 96 -10.29 -9.94 14.89
N LEU A 97 -10.32 -8.78 14.24
CA LEU A 97 -11.06 -8.58 12.99
C LEU A 97 -10.43 -9.36 11.82
N PHE A 98 -9.11 -9.46 11.75
CA PHE A 98 -8.49 -10.28 10.70
C PHE A 98 -8.40 -11.76 11.10
N LEU A 99 -8.31 -12.11 12.39
CA LEU A 99 -8.46 -13.51 12.83
C LEU A 99 -9.82 -14.06 12.40
N GLU A 100 -10.88 -13.32 12.64
CA GLU A 100 -12.24 -13.71 12.26
C GLU A 100 -12.36 -13.89 10.74
N LYS A 101 -11.79 -12.97 9.95
CA LYS A 101 -11.77 -13.09 8.49
C LYS A 101 -11.01 -14.34 8.04
N LEU A 102 -9.84 -14.62 8.59
CA LEU A 102 -9.04 -15.80 8.26
C LEU A 102 -9.78 -17.11 8.60
N ARG A 103 -10.46 -17.18 9.76
CA ARG A 103 -11.31 -18.32 10.12
C ARG A 103 -12.44 -18.52 9.10
N ARG A 104 -13.10 -17.45 8.65
CA ARG A 104 -14.15 -17.52 7.60
C ARG A 104 -13.60 -18.00 6.25
N TYR A 105 -12.31 -17.76 5.96
CA TYR A 105 -11.62 -18.32 4.78
C TYR A 105 -11.15 -19.77 4.96
N GLY A 106 -11.45 -20.40 6.11
CA GLY A 106 -11.07 -21.79 6.38
C GLY A 106 -9.61 -21.95 6.79
N VAL A 107 -8.91 -20.88 7.15
CA VAL A 107 -7.54 -20.96 7.67
C VAL A 107 -7.60 -21.51 9.11
N PRO A 108 -6.93 -22.64 9.42
CA PRO A 108 -6.83 -23.13 10.77
C PRO A 108 -5.93 -22.19 11.59
N ILE A 109 -6.46 -21.64 12.67
CA ILE A 109 -5.73 -20.77 13.61
C ILE A 109 -5.71 -21.48 14.96
N GLU A 110 -4.56 -22.03 15.32
CA GLU A 110 -4.33 -22.71 16.60
C GLU A 110 -3.82 -21.72 17.66
N ASP A 111 -2.92 -20.82 17.26
CA ASP A 111 -2.39 -19.74 18.08
C ASP A 111 -2.84 -18.39 17.49
N GLU A 112 -3.54 -17.59 18.29
CA GLU A 112 -3.98 -16.26 17.85
C GLU A 112 -2.80 -15.30 17.66
N SER A 113 -1.69 -15.51 18.37
CA SER A 113 -0.50 -14.67 18.30
C SER A 113 0.41 -14.99 17.12
N GLN A 114 0.26 -16.17 16.48
CA GLN A 114 1.06 -16.59 15.34
C GLN A 114 0.17 -17.14 14.21
N LEU A 115 0.22 -16.50 13.04
CA LEU A 115 -0.47 -16.95 11.85
C LEU A 115 0.51 -17.57 10.85
N ASN A 116 0.21 -18.80 10.42
CA ASN A 116 0.98 -19.50 9.41
C ASN A 116 0.13 -19.67 8.15
N LEU A 117 0.52 -18.99 7.07
CA LEU A 117 -0.13 -19.08 5.77
C LEU A 117 0.84 -19.64 4.76
N SER A 118 0.41 -20.64 3.99
CA SER A 118 1.20 -21.16 2.88
C SER A 118 0.37 -21.22 1.61
N CYS A 119 0.99 -20.94 0.46
CA CYS A 119 0.38 -21.10 -0.85
C CYS A 119 1.38 -21.65 -1.86
N SER A 120 0.88 -22.25 -2.94
CA SER A 120 1.67 -22.67 -4.08
C SER A 120 1.03 -22.16 -5.37
N VAL A 121 1.84 -21.65 -6.29
CA VAL A 121 1.41 -21.25 -7.63
C VAL A 121 2.41 -21.87 -8.61
N GLY A 122 1.98 -22.87 -9.35
CA GLY A 122 2.89 -23.66 -10.20
C GLY A 122 3.95 -24.37 -9.36
N THR A 123 5.22 -24.17 -9.72
CA THR A 123 6.39 -24.71 -9.00
C THR A 123 6.98 -23.70 -8.01
N VAL A 124 6.22 -22.69 -7.59
CA VAL A 124 6.67 -21.72 -6.57
C VAL A 124 5.82 -21.85 -5.33
N GLY A 125 6.48 -22.11 -4.20
CA GLY A 125 5.88 -22.13 -2.87
C GLY A 125 6.13 -20.84 -2.12
N VAL A 126 5.14 -20.40 -1.34
CA VAL A 126 5.25 -19.28 -0.42
C VAL A 126 4.82 -19.74 0.96
N ASP A 127 5.67 -19.55 1.96
CA ASP A 127 5.37 -19.74 3.37
C ASP A 127 5.47 -18.37 4.07
N MET A 128 4.43 -17.95 4.78
CA MET A 128 4.37 -16.68 5.51
C MET A 128 3.99 -16.93 6.96
N VAL A 129 4.85 -16.47 7.86
CA VAL A 129 4.66 -16.51 9.31
C VAL A 129 4.47 -15.09 9.80
N VAL A 130 3.36 -14.83 10.47
CA VAL A 130 3.04 -13.53 11.07
C VAL A 130 2.95 -13.69 12.57
N ASN A 131 3.85 -13.05 13.31
CA ASN A 131 3.86 -13.03 14.77
C ASN A 131 3.38 -11.66 15.25
N ARG A 132 2.41 -11.64 16.17
CA ARG A 132 2.01 -10.44 16.90
C ARG A 132 3.03 -10.17 18.00
N HIS A 133 3.50 -8.94 18.10
CA HIS A 133 4.38 -8.54 19.19
C HIS A 133 3.62 -8.63 20.53
N PRO A 134 4.21 -9.19 21.61
CA PRO A 134 3.51 -9.34 22.90
C PRO A 134 2.99 -8.02 23.49
N ASN A 135 3.73 -6.94 23.24
CA ASN A 135 3.37 -5.59 23.66
C ASN A 135 2.67 -4.78 22.54
N ALA A 136 2.17 -5.44 21.49
CA ALA A 136 1.49 -4.76 20.40
C ALA A 136 0.29 -3.99 20.96
N PRO A 137 0.21 -2.67 20.76
CA PRO A 137 -0.87 -1.87 21.31
C PRO A 137 -2.22 -2.42 20.83
N GLU A 138 -3.11 -2.77 21.77
CA GLU A 138 -4.53 -2.80 21.44
C GLU A 138 -4.93 -1.37 21.12
N TYR A 139 -5.30 -1.11 19.87
CA TYR A 139 -5.58 0.23 19.36
C TYR A 139 -6.42 1.04 20.35
N ARG A 140 -5.80 2.05 20.97
CA ARG A 140 -6.48 3.04 21.79
C ARG A 140 -7.17 4.03 20.87
N PHE A 141 -8.47 4.22 21.09
CA PHE A 141 -9.32 5.21 20.45
C PHE A 141 -8.55 6.49 20.08
N HIS A 142 -8.20 6.63 18.80
CA HIS A 142 -7.85 7.93 18.26
C HIS A 142 -9.16 8.65 17.92
N LYS A 143 -9.20 9.98 18.09
CA LYS A 143 -10.29 10.79 17.52
C LYS A 143 -10.34 10.47 16.02
N PHE A 144 -11.37 9.74 15.61
CA PHE A 144 -11.57 9.35 14.23
C PHE A 144 -11.78 10.61 13.39
N GLY A 145 -11.19 10.65 12.19
CA GLY A 145 -11.34 11.78 11.27
C GLY A 145 -12.75 11.88 10.70
N THR A 146 -12.93 12.78 9.73
CA THR A 146 -14.23 13.16 9.20
C THR A 146 -14.71 12.30 8.03
N SER A 147 -13.95 11.27 7.61
CA SER A 147 -14.35 10.41 6.49
C SER A 147 -15.36 9.34 6.89
N ARG A 148 -16.16 8.87 5.94
CA ARG A 148 -17.13 7.79 6.15
C ARG A 148 -16.45 6.50 6.63
N VAL A 149 -15.30 6.16 6.07
CA VAL A 149 -14.52 4.98 6.50
C VAL A 149 -14.07 5.11 7.96
N GLU A 150 -13.61 6.28 8.37
CA GLU A 150 -13.21 6.49 9.77
C GLU A 150 -14.41 6.39 10.73
N GLN A 151 -15.58 6.88 10.31
CA GLN A 151 -16.82 6.81 11.07
C GLN A 151 -17.38 5.39 11.15
N GLU A 152 -17.45 4.67 10.04
CA GLU A 152 -18.05 3.33 9.97
C GLU A 152 -17.10 2.22 10.43
N GLU A 153 -15.82 2.30 10.04
CA GLU A 153 -14.83 1.24 10.30
C GLU A 153 -13.99 1.49 11.55
N GLN A 154 -14.13 2.67 12.19
CA GLN A 154 -13.47 3.01 13.45
C GLN A 154 -11.94 2.80 13.39
N ARG A 155 -11.33 3.23 12.28
CA ARG A 155 -9.88 3.21 12.02
C ARG A 155 -9.48 4.48 11.28
N LYS A 156 -8.23 4.93 11.42
CA LYS A 156 -7.69 5.99 10.55
C LYS A 156 -7.60 5.51 9.11
N LEU A 157 -7.61 6.47 8.19
CA LEU A 157 -7.28 6.21 6.80
C LEU A 157 -5.79 5.86 6.64
N ASP A 158 -5.51 4.90 5.77
CA ASP A 158 -4.17 4.32 5.61
C ASP A 158 -3.68 4.36 4.15
N HIS A 159 -2.46 3.85 3.94
CA HIS A 159 -1.82 3.73 2.63
C HIS A 159 -2.73 3.02 1.59
N TYR A 160 -3.58 2.07 1.97
CA TYR A 160 -4.46 1.40 1.01
C TYR A 160 -5.64 2.23 0.60
N ASP A 161 -6.18 3.04 1.51
CA ASP A 161 -7.22 3.98 1.13
C ASP A 161 -6.64 4.94 0.08
N VAL A 162 -5.43 5.47 0.30
CA VAL A 162 -4.67 6.26 -0.68
C VAL A 162 -4.51 5.54 -2.02
N VAL A 163 -4.02 4.30 -2.01
CA VAL A 163 -3.77 3.53 -3.24
C VAL A 163 -5.05 3.17 -3.96
N SER A 164 -6.09 2.77 -3.22
CA SER A 164 -7.41 2.48 -3.77
C SER A 164 -7.99 3.69 -4.46
N ILE A 165 -7.84 4.86 -3.85
CA ILE A 165 -8.27 6.13 -4.40
C ILE A 165 -7.53 6.42 -5.71
N LEU A 166 -6.18 6.35 -5.72
CA LEU A 166 -5.38 6.56 -6.94
C LEU A 166 -5.75 5.60 -8.07
N TYR A 167 -6.04 4.34 -7.73
CA TYR A 167 -6.45 3.31 -8.68
C TYR A 167 -7.85 3.56 -9.25
N LEU A 168 -8.84 3.83 -8.40
CA LEU A 168 -10.21 4.16 -8.83
C LEU A 168 -10.23 5.43 -9.67
N ALA A 169 -9.41 6.41 -9.31
CA ALA A 169 -9.19 7.62 -10.09
C ALA A 169 -8.68 7.32 -11.50
N GLN A 170 -7.68 6.44 -11.63
CA GLN A 170 -7.15 6.03 -12.93
C GLN A 170 -8.23 5.39 -13.83
N GLN A 171 -9.25 4.77 -13.23
CA GLN A 171 -10.38 4.15 -13.94
C GLN A 171 -11.57 5.10 -14.17
N ASN A 172 -11.43 6.39 -13.84
CA ASN A 172 -12.52 7.37 -13.90
C ASN A 172 -13.71 7.03 -12.99
N LEU A 173 -13.46 6.34 -11.87
CA LEU A 173 -14.49 5.87 -10.93
C LEU A 173 -14.60 6.78 -9.68
N THR A 174 -14.57 8.09 -9.87
CA THR A 174 -14.61 9.07 -8.77
C THR A 174 -15.89 9.01 -7.94
N HIS A 175 -17.01 8.57 -8.53
CA HIS A 175 -18.23 8.29 -7.77
C HIS A 175 -18.00 7.23 -6.68
N LYS A 176 -17.29 6.13 -6.99
CA LYS A 176 -16.96 5.09 -5.99
C LYS A 176 -16.05 5.61 -4.89
N ILE A 177 -15.17 6.55 -5.21
CA ILE A 177 -14.33 7.23 -4.22
C ILE A 177 -15.23 8.06 -3.29
N ARG A 178 -16.10 8.89 -3.86
CA ARG A 178 -17.04 9.72 -3.10
C ARG A 178 -17.96 8.89 -2.20
N ASP A 179 -18.60 7.86 -2.75
CA ASP A 179 -19.51 6.98 -2.04
C ASP A 179 -18.83 6.26 -0.86
N ARG A 180 -17.55 5.95 -1.00
CA ARG A 180 -16.80 5.24 0.04
C ARG A 180 -16.27 6.16 1.13
N TYR A 181 -15.78 7.35 0.79
CA TYR A 181 -14.99 8.17 1.71
C TYR A 181 -15.70 9.45 2.19
N VAL A 182 -16.66 9.99 1.44
CA VAL A 182 -17.39 11.22 1.85
C VAL A 182 -18.61 10.82 2.69
N PRO A 183 -18.86 11.46 3.85
CA PRO A 183 -20.10 11.26 4.61
C PRO A 183 -21.36 11.46 3.77
N GLN A 184 -22.41 10.68 4.05
CA GLN A 184 -23.62 10.66 3.23
C GLN A 184 -24.36 12.00 3.26
N GLU A 185 -24.28 12.71 4.38
CA GLU A 185 -24.86 14.03 4.59
C GLU A 185 -24.28 15.05 3.60
N ILE A 186 -22.95 15.06 3.45
CA ILE A 186 -22.23 15.95 2.53
C ILE A 186 -22.54 15.59 1.07
N LEU A 187 -22.69 14.30 0.75
CA LEU A 187 -23.07 13.89 -0.61
C LEU A 187 -24.47 14.34 -0.99
N ASN A 188 -25.41 14.31 -0.04
CA ASN A 188 -26.81 14.61 -0.27
C ASN A 188 -27.08 16.12 -0.32
N GLU A 189 -26.48 16.89 0.62
CA GLU A 189 -26.88 18.28 0.89
C GLU A 189 -25.74 19.29 0.69
N GLY A 190 -24.49 18.83 0.50
CA GLY A 190 -23.34 19.70 0.33
C GLY A 190 -23.26 20.40 -1.03
N ALA A 191 -22.70 21.59 -1.05
CA ALA A 191 -22.35 22.31 -2.28
C ALA A 191 -21.30 21.53 -3.11
N GLU A 192 -21.17 21.80 -4.40
CA GLU A 192 -20.16 21.10 -5.25
C GLU A 192 -18.72 21.31 -4.76
N GLY A 193 -18.42 22.46 -4.13
CA GLY A 193 -17.14 22.70 -3.46
C GLY A 193 -16.94 21.92 -2.16
N GLU A 194 -18.03 21.46 -1.53
CA GLU A 194 -18.01 20.62 -0.32
C GLU A 194 -18.00 19.13 -0.67
N LYS A 195 -18.45 18.78 -1.88
CA LYS A 195 -18.34 17.44 -2.49
C LYS A 195 -16.91 17.11 -2.98
N VAL A 196 -15.91 17.74 -2.36
CA VAL A 196 -14.50 17.46 -2.56
C VAL A 196 -14.08 16.40 -1.53
N VAL A 197 -13.46 15.33 -2.00
CA VAL A 197 -12.92 14.32 -1.08
C VAL A 197 -11.59 14.87 -0.58
N ARG A 198 -11.57 15.42 0.64
CA ARG A 198 -10.33 15.71 1.36
C ARG A 198 -9.96 14.51 2.20
N PHE A 199 -8.84 13.92 1.87
CA PHE A 199 -8.30 12.77 2.57
C PHE A 199 -6.99 13.17 3.20
N SER A 200 -6.80 12.94 4.50
CA SER A 200 -5.52 13.14 5.17
C SER A 200 -5.06 11.80 5.73
N SER A 201 -3.88 11.33 5.33
CA SER A 201 -3.24 10.19 5.98
C SER A 201 -1.78 10.51 6.32
N PRO A 202 -1.30 10.09 7.51
CA PRO A 202 0.12 10.14 7.81
C PRO A 202 0.86 9.10 6.96
N ALA A 203 1.66 9.57 6.00
CA ALA A 203 2.66 8.78 5.27
C ALA A 203 4.00 8.87 5.98
N GLY A 204 4.16 8.15 7.09
CA GLY A 204 5.32 8.30 7.96
C GLY A 204 5.27 9.61 8.75
N ASP A 205 6.34 10.41 8.69
CA ASP A 205 6.43 11.74 9.35
C ASP A 205 5.83 12.88 8.49
N TYR A 206 5.12 12.50 7.43
CA TYR A 206 4.49 13.41 6.48
C TYR A 206 2.97 13.27 6.53
N GLN A 207 2.26 14.37 6.34
CA GLN A 207 0.83 14.38 6.05
C GLN A 207 0.62 14.42 4.52
N VAL A 208 -0.20 13.50 4.02
CA VAL A 208 -0.63 13.48 2.62
C VAL A 208 -2.10 13.86 2.57
N ASP A 209 -2.36 15.04 2.03
CA ASP A 209 -3.71 15.48 1.71
C ASP A 209 -4.02 15.15 0.26
N PHE A 210 -5.10 14.43 0.00
CA PHE A 210 -5.65 14.34 -1.35
C PHE A 210 -6.93 15.12 -1.49
N PHE A 211 -7.09 15.76 -2.64
CA PHE A 211 -8.26 16.50 -3.06
C PHE A 211 -8.76 15.89 -4.36
N PHE A 212 -10.02 15.47 -4.35
CA PHE A 212 -10.69 14.96 -5.54
C PHE A 212 -11.87 15.84 -5.87
N GLN A 213 -11.87 16.33 -7.10
CA GLN A 213 -12.94 17.15 -7.61
C GLN A 213 -13.37 16.64 -8.99
N ARG A 214 -14.68 16.49 -9.16
CA ARG A 214 -15.25 16.37 -10.51
C ARG A 214 -15.26 17.76 -11.14
N ILE A 215 -14.62 17.89 -12.29
CA ILE A 215 -14.48 19.14 -13.03
C ILE A 215 -15.26 19.06 -14.33
N HIS A 216 -15.87 20.16 -14.75
CA HIS A 216 -16.59 20.19 -16.01
C HIS A 216 -15.63 20.28 -17.22
N ASN A 217 -16.01 19.67 -18.35
CA ASN A 217 -15.17 19.59 -19.55
C ASN A 217 -15.24 20.85 -20.43
N ASP A 218 -16.20 21.73 -20.18
CA ASP A 218 -16.48 22.97 -20.89
C ASP A 218 -15.69 24.18 -20.37
N VAL A 219 -14.92 24.02 -19.29
CA VAL A 219 -14.11 25.10 -18.70
C VAL A 219 -12.64 25.00 -19.17
N PRO A 220 -12.04 26.08 -19.71
CA PRO A 220 -10.62 26.13 -20.05
C PRO A 220 -9.74 25.79 -18.85
N ARG A 221 -8.71 24.95 -19.05
CA ARG A 221 -7.91 24.38 -17.96
C ARG A 221 -6.50 24.96 -17.94
N GLY A 222 -6.07 25.39 -16.76
CA GLY A 222 -4.65 25.59 -16.47
C GLY A 222 -3.93 24.24 -16.40
N VAL A 223 -2.72 24.16 -16.95
CA VAL A 223 -1.84 23.00 -16.71
C VAL A 223 -1.40 23.06 -15.24
N PRO A 224 -1.43 21.94 -14.49
CA PRO A 224 -0.90 21.96 -13.14
C PRO A 224 0.56 22.42 -13.12
N ALA A 225 0.99 23.06 -12.03
CA ALA A 225 2.31 23.70 -11.94
C ALA A 225 3.47 22.76 -12.30
N ARG A 226 3.34 21.47 -11.97
CA ARG A 226 4.34 20.42 -12.25
C ARG A 226 3.95 19.47 -13.39
N GLY A 227 3.04 19.90 -14.26
CA GLY A 227 2.48 19.08 -15.32
C GLY A 227 1.46 18.05 -14.82
N ASN A 228 0.93 17.27 -15.76
CA ASN A 228 -0.08 16.25 -15.47
C ASN A 228 0.57 14.94 -15.01
N VAL A 229 0.72 14.74 -13.70
CA VAL A 229 1.47 13.62 -13.13
C VAL A 229 0.67 12.31 -13.25
N ALA A 230 1.34 11.19 -13.52
CA ALA A 230 0.71 9.88 -13.58
C ALA A 230 0.29 9.38 -12.19
N SER A 231 -0.88 8.75 -12.06
CA SER A 231 -1.32 8.12 -10.79
C SER A 231 -0.31 7.08 -10.30
N SER A 232 0.37 6.37 -11.21
CA SER A 232 1.45 5.44 -10.88
C SER A 232 2.67 6.14 -10.28
N THR A 233 3.04 7.32 -10.76
CA THR A 233 4.12 8.14 -10.18
C THR A 233 3.72 8.65 -8.81
N MET A 234 2.50 9.19 -8.65
CA MET A 234 1.99 9.59 -7.33
C MET A 234 2.03 8.43 -6.34
N HIS A 235 1.60 7.24 -6.76
CA HIS A 235 1.63 6.03 -5.94
C HIS A 235 3.06 5.64 -5.53
N GLN A 236 4.04 5.70 -6.46
CA GLN A 236 5.45 5.43 -6.14
C GLN A 236 5.99 6.40 -5.09
N VAL A 237 5.71 7.70 -5.25
CA VAL A 237 6.13 8.75 -4.31
C VAL A 237 5.59 8.48 -2.91
N ILE A 238 4.30 8.20 -2.81
CA ILE A 238 3.65 7.91 -1.54
C ILE A 238 4.27 6.70 -0.86
N ARG A 239 4.53 5.64 -1.61
CA ARG A 239 5.21 4.45 -1.06
C ARG A 239 6.56 4.80 -0.47
N ARG A 240 7.36 5.61 -1.17
CA ARG A 240 8.66 6.07 -0.67
C ARG A 240 8.52 6.87 0.62
N LEU A 241 7.50 7.72 0.72
CA LEU A 241 7.24 8.51 1.94
C LEU A 241 6.77 7.66 3.12
N PHE A 242 5.82 6.74 2.90
CA PHE A 242 5.35 5.79 3.94
C PHE A 242 6.49 4.92 4.48
N ALA A 243 7.43 4.52 3.62
CA ALA A 243 8.59 3.73 3.99
C ALA A 243 9.74 4.58 4.59
N ARG A 244 9.55 5.90 4.74
CA ARG A 244 10.58 6.85 5.23
C ARG A 244 11.90 6.74 4.47
N HIS A 245 11.81 6.48 3.16
CA HIS A 245 12.98 6.45 2.29
C HIS A 245 13.63 7.82 2.19
N ASP A 246 14.95 7.85 1.95
CA ASP A 246 15.67 9.12 1.76
C ASP A 246 14.94 9.98 0.70
N PRO A 247 14.64 11.26 0.98
CA PRO A 247 14.01 12.18 0.04
C PRO A 247 14.69 12.23 -1.34
N ALA A 248 15.99 11.92 -1.43
CA ALA A 248 16.73 11.80 -2.67
C ALA A 248 16.16 10.72 -3.61
N LEU A 249 15.62 9.62 -3.08
CA LEU A 249 14.99 8.57 -3.88
C LEU A 249 13.69 9.06 -4.53
N THR A 250 12.85 9.75 -3.76
CA THR A 250 11.64 10.39 -4.28
C THR A 250 11.97 11.48 -5.30
N THR A 251 13.00 12.29 -5.02
CA THR A 251 13.50 13.33 -5.92
C THR A 251 13.95 12.73 -7.25
N LYS A 252 14.73 11.64 -7.19
CA LYS A 252 15.17 10.91 -8.38
C LYS A 252 13.99 10.35 -9.17
N GLU A 253 13.06 9.66 -8.51
CA GLU A 253 11.87 9.09 -9.17
C GLU A 253 11.06 10.17 -9.91
N LEU A 254 10.87 11.34 -9.30
CA LEU A 254 10.15 12.45 -9.92
C LEU A 254 10.91 13.04 -11.10
N ASN A 255 12.21 13.30 -10.94
CA ASN A 255 13.04 13.84 -12.03
C ASN A 255 13.18 12.86 -13.20
N ASP A 256 13.29 11.55 -12.95
CA ASP A 256 13.32 10.49 -13.97
C ASP A 256 12.01 10.44 -14.79
N LYS A 257 10.90 10.96 -14.24
CA LYS A 257 9.61 11.13 -14.93
C LYS A 257 9.42 12.53 -15.54
N GLY A 258 10.46 13.36 -15.53
CA GLY A 258 10.43 14.72 -16.06
C GLY A 258 9.74 15.75 -15.15
N ILE A 259 9.49 15.39 -13.88
CA ILE A 259 8.90 16.29 -12.89
C ILE A 259 10.03 16.95 -12.13
N VAL A 260 10.31 18.21 -12.45
CA VAL A 260 11.41 18.99 -11.84
C VAL A 260 11.08 19.29 -10.39
N ILE A 261 11.88 18.75 -9.47
CA ILE A 261 11.76 18.97 -8.03
C ILE A 261 13.13 18.80 -7.34
N SER A 262 13.36 19.59 -6.29
CA SER A 262 14.57 19.50 -5.44
C SER A 262 14.38 18.59 -4.22
N LYS A 263 15.50 18.13 -3.64
CA LYS A 263 15.49 17.33 -2.40
C LYS A 263 14.91 18.15 -1.23
N GLU A 264 15.21 19.44 -1.20
CA GLU A 264 14.73 20.38 -0.18
C GLU A 264 13.21 20.52 -0.22
N GLU A 265 12.60 20.57 -1.41
CA GLU A 265 11.15 20.58 -1.57
C GLU A 265 10.52 19.28 -1.09
N VAL A 266 11.05 18.12 -1.51
CA VAL A 266 10.55 16.81 -1.07
C VAL A 266 10.63 16.65 0.44
N SER A 267 11.67 17.22 1.07
CA SER A 267 11.90 17.13 2.51
C SER A 267 10.99 18.06 3.34
N LYS A 268 10.31 19.02 2.69
CA LYS A 268 9.45 20.02 3.37
C LYS A 268 7.99 19.87 3.00
N SER A 269 7.66 20.13 1.74
CA SER A 269 6.31 20.13 1.22
C SER A 269 6.33 20.25 -0.29
N PHE A 270 5.47 19.51 -0.96
CA PHE A 270 5.28 19.61 -2.41
C PHE A 270 3.91 19.09 -2.80
N ASP A 271 3.42 19.52 -3.96
CA ASP A 271 2.17 19.08 -4.54
C ASP A 271 2.42 18.33 -5.86
N LEU A 272 1.62 17.30 -6.11
CA LEU A 272 1.50 16.65 -7.41
C LEU A 272 0.04 16.64 -7.80
N ALA A 273 -0.25 16.95 -9.06
CA ALA A 273 -1.62 17.01 -9.55
C ALA A 273 -1.80 16.24 -10.85
N ARG A 274 -3.01 15.71 -11.03
CA ARG A 274 -3.43 14.96 -12.19
C ARG A 274 -4.81 15.41 -12.64
N ILE A 275 -4.92 15.70 -13.93
CA ILE A 275 -6.18 15.87 -14.62
C ILE A 275 -6.40 14.61 -15.49
N LEU A 276 -7.51 13.92 -15.26
CA LEU A 276 -7.91 12.76 -16.04
C LEU A 276 -9.41 12.86 -16.35
N ASN A 277 -9.74 13.04 -17.63
CA ASN A 277 -11.11 13.28 -18.10
C ASN A 277 -11.78 14.45 -17.37
N ASP A 278 -12.91 14.19 -16.69
CA ASP A 278 -13.69 15.12 -15.87
C ASP A 278 -13.25 15.11 -14.40
N ASN A 279 -12.02 14.67 -14.09
CA ASN A 279 -11.52 14.58 -12.72
C ASN A 279 -10.20 15.34 -12.53
N PHE A 280 -10.14 16.05 -11.41
CA PHE A 280 -8.95 16.66 -10.86
C PHE A 280 -8.56 15.97 -9.56
N ILE A 281 -7.29 15.61 -9.47
CA ILE A 281 -6.69 14.98 -8.31
C ILE A 281 -5.48 15.82 -7.94
N GLU A 282 -5.48 16.34 -6.72
CA GLU A 282 -4.33 17.00 -6.15
C GLU A 282 -3.88 16.23 -4.93
N MET A 283 -2.58 16.00 -4.84
CA MET A 283 -1.94 15.39 -3.69
C MET A 283 -0.97 16.42 -3.13
N GLN A 284 -1.21 16.88 -1.91
CA GLN A 284 -0.34 17.78 -1.17
C GLN A 284 0.40 17.02 -0.08
N PHE A 285 1.72 17.11 -0.09
CA PHE A 285 2.57 16.63 0.97
C PHE A 285 3.00 17.77 1.86
N LYS A 286 2.93 17.55 3.17
CA LYS A 286 3.36 18.49 4.21
C LYS A 286 4.11 17.72 5.28
N LEU A 287 5.17 18.29 5.84
CA LEU A 287 5.79 17.75 7.04
C LEU A 287 4.80 17.85 8.22
N GLY A 288 4.65 16.74 8.96
CA GLY A 288 3.77 16.67 10.14
C GLY A 288 4.33 17.33 11.39
#